data_AF-A0A8T7C4A8-F1
#
_entry.id   AF-A0A8T7C4A8-F1
#
_cell.length_a   1.000
_cell.length_b   1.000
_cell.length_c   1.000
_cell.angle_alpha   90.00
_cell.angle_beta   90.00
_cell.angle_gamma   90.00
#
_symmetry.space_group_name_H-M   'P 1'
#
loop_
_entity.id
_entity.type
_entity.pdbx_description
1 polymer ?
#
loop_
_entity_poly.entity_id
_entity_poly.type
_entity_poly.pdbx_seq_one_letter_code
_entity_poly.pdbx_strand_id
1 'polypeptide(L)'
;MSHLMDWFRRQFENPQIMFLMSMLVGVVAVVFFMGSYLGPVFAAVIIAYLMQGLVAKLEQLGVNHMLATVFAFVLFVLVLFLILFGLLPSVARQMSQLVKQIPVILNGVQDLFFQLQAKYPQYVSGQQITDFVKNIGAALIEGGQGIVGFSLNSIVTVMQVLLYLVLVPLLVFFMIRDREKITNWFRSFVPENYELAEKVWMEVNDQIGNYIRGKVWEILIVGVAAYLVFRFLNLQYAELLAVLTGVSVLIPYIGAAAVTVPVCAVAFFQFGWGVELAKVFFAYGVLQALDGNVLVPWLFSEVVDLHPVAIIVAILFFGGIWGFWGLFFAIPIATVVQATLRSWPRAAVKQEDVNDGVDADPGVQV
;
A
#
# COMPACT_ATOMS: atom_id res chain seq x y z
N MET A 1 22.99 26.81 22.75
CA MET A 1 23.51 25.42 22.79
C MET A 1 23.18 24.70 24.10
N SER A 2 23.32 25.35 25.27
CA SER A 2 22.96 24.75 26.59
C SER A 2 21.50 24.29 26.67
N HIS A 3 20.54 25.13 26.27
CA HIS A 3 19.11 24.76 26.33
C HIS A 3 18.71 23.57 25.44
N LEU A 4 19.41 23.37 24.31
CA LEU A 4 19.21 22.21 23.44
C LEU A 4 19.81 20.95 24.09
N MET A 5 20.97 21.07 24.74
CA MET A 5 21.66 19.98 25.42
C MET A 5 20.91 19.53 26.69
N ASP A 6 20.36 20.48 27.45
CA ASP A 6 19.58 20.24 28.66
C ASP A 6 18.19 19.68 28.33
N TRP A 7 17.59 20.12 27.23
CA TRP A 7 16.38 19.52 26.66
C TRP A 7 16.63 18.08 26.20
N PHE A 8 17.78 17.81 25.55
CA PHE A 8 18.18 16.47 25.13
C PHE A 8 18.37 15.55 26.34
N ARG A 9 19.06 16.01 27.39
CA ARG A 9 19.26 15.22 28.62
C ARG A 9 17.95 14.84 29.29
N ARG A 10 17.00 15.77 29.44
CA ARG A 10 15.70 15.50 30.07
C ARG A 10 14.84 14.47 29.32
N GLN A 11 14.95 14.38 28.00
CA GLN A 11 14.22 13.34 27.25
C GLN A 11 14.89 11.97 27.31
N PHE A 12 16.23 11.94 27.33
CA PHE A 12 16.98 10.70 27.52
C PHE A 12 16.99 10.22 28.98
N GLU A 13 16.57 11.06 29.93
CA GLU A 13 16.35 10.69 31.34
C GLU A 13 15.10 9.84 31.56
N ASN A 14 14.12 9.84 30.64
CA ASN A 14 12.97 8.94 30.72
C ASN A 14 13.31 7.58 30.05
N PRO A 15 13.54 6.50 30.82
CA PRO A 15 13.96 5.21 30.29
C PRO A 15 12.95 4.59 29.31
N GLN A 16 11.66 4.96 29.41
CA GLN A 16 10.62 4.45 28.51
C GLN A 16 10.71 5.09 27.11
N ILE A 17 10.96 6.40 27.04
CA ILE A 17 11.10 7.12 25.76
C ILE A 17 12.39 6.67 25.06
N MET A 18 13.47 6.47 25.82
CA MET A 18 14.72 5.96 25.26
C MET A 18 14.58 4.54 24.71
N PHE A 19 13.81 3.68 25.38
CA PHE A 19 13.50 2.34 24.89
C PHE A 19 12.62 2.37 23.62
N LEU A 20 11.58 3.19 23.58
CA LEU A 20 10.73 3.33 22.39
C LEU A 20 11.51 3.88 21.19
N MET A 21 12.38 4.86 21.42
CA MET A 21 13.27 5.42 20.40
C MET A 21 14.28 4.37 19.90
N SER A 22 14.89 3.59 20.79
CA SER A 22 15.83 2.54 20.39
C SER A 22 15.12 1.38 19.68
N MET A 23 13.92 1.00 20.10
CA MET A 23 13.07 0.02 19.41
C MET A 23 12.67 0.52 18.02
N LEU A 24 12.26 1.79 17.88
CA LEU A 24 11.93 2.38 16.59
C LEU A 24 13.15 2.41 15.66
N VAL A 25 14.30 2.86 16.15
CA VAL A 25 15.56 2.85 15.38
C VAL A 25 15.96 1.42 15.02
N GLY A 26 15.79 0.45 15.92
CA GLY A 26 16.06 -0.96 15.68
C GLY A 26 15.15 -1.54 14.59
N VAL A 27 13.85 -1.27 14.64
CA VAL A 27 12.90 -1.65 13.59
C VAL A 27 13.31 -1.01 12.27
N VAL A 28 13.53 0.30 12.24
CA VAL A 28 13.96 1.02 11.02
C VAL A 28 15.26 0.44 10.47
N ALA A 29 16.24 0.10 11.31
CA ALA A 29 17.50 -0.49 10.89
C ALA A 29 17.32 -1.91 10.33
N VAL A 30 16.59 -2.78 11.04
CA VAL A 30 16.28 -4.14 10.55
C VAL A 30 15.57 -4.05 9.21
N VAL A 31 14.58 -3.18 9.10
CA VAL A 31 13.85 -3.08 7.85
C VAL A 31 14.72 -2.45 6.75
N PHE A 32 15.52 -1.42 7.05
CA PHE A 32 16.46 -0.81 6.09
C PHE A 32 17.48 -1.82 5.54
N PHE A 33 18.09 -2.65 6.39
CA PHE A 33 19.13 -3.60 5.97
C PHE A 33 18.58 -4.95 5.49
N MET A 34 17.42 -5.40 5.99
CA MET A 34 16.89 -6.75 5.74
C MET A 34 15.55 -6.78 4.99
N GLY A 35 14.95 -5.62 4.68
CA GLY A 35 13.60 -5.53 4.12
C GLY A 35 13.41 -6.33 2.83
N SER A 36 14.44 -6.42 1.98
CA SER A 36 14.41 -7.22 0.75
C SER A 36 14.31 -8.74 0.99
N TYR A 37 14.86 -9.24 2.11
CA TYR A 37 14.82 -10.65 2.49
C TYR A 37 13.57 -11.02 3.30
N LEU A 38 12.93 -10.03 3.93
CA LEU A 38 11.76 -10.22 4.78
C LEU A 38 10.44 -10.32 4.00
N GLY A 39 10.46 -10.27 2.67
CA GLY A 39 9.26 -10.33 1.84
C GLY A 39 8.30 -11.49 2.16
N PRO A 40 8.76 -12.75 2.31
CA PRO A 40 7.88 -13.86 2.72
C PRO A 40 7.28 -13.66 4.11
N VAL A 41 8.03 -13.03 5.02
CA VAL A 41 7.57 -12.73 6.38
C VAL A 41 6.48 -11.65 6.33
N PHE A 42 6.68 -10.58 5.57
CA PHE A 42 5.67 -9.52 5.39
C PHE A 42 4.39 -10.06 4.75
N ALA A 43 4.51 -10.88 3.71
CA ALA A 43 3.37 -11.57 3.10
C ALA A 43 2.61 -12.39 4.14
N ALA A 44 3.33 -13.20 4.92
CA ALA A 44 2.75 -14.04 5.94
C ALA A 44 2.07 -13.24 7.05
N VAL A 45 2.67 -12.13 7.51
CA VAL A 45 2.07 -11.23 8.50
C VAL A 45 0.75 -10.67 7.99
N ILE A 46 0.72 -10.14 6.77
CA ILE A 46 -0.50 -9.58 6.15
C ILE A 46 -1.62 -10.62 6.08
N ILE A 47 -1.30 -11.80 5.56
CA ILE A 47 -2.26 -12.89 5.43
C ILE A 47 -2.71 -13.39 6.81
N ALA A 48 -1.79 -13.51 7.77
CA ALA A 48 -2.11 -13.94 9.12
C ALA A 48 -3.04 -12.93 9.83
N TYR A 49 -2.82 -11.62 9.70
CA TYR A 49 -3.73 -10.60 10.25
C TYR A 49 -5.13 -10.68 9.64
N LEU A 50 -5.22 -10.97 8.33
CA LEU A 50 -6.50 -11.18 7.65
C LEU A 50 -7.21 -12.44 8.17
N MET A 51 -6.49 -13.56 8.20
CA MET A 51 -7.03 -14.85 8.66
C MET A 51 -7.36 -14.83 10.15
N GLN A 52 -6.62 -14.08 10.98
CA GLN A 52 -6.92 -13.92 12.40
C GLN A 52 -8.30 -13.30 12.62
N GLY A 53 -8.72 -12.37 11.77
CA GLY A 53 -10.07 -11.80 11.81
C GLY A 53 -11.15 -12.85 11.54
N LEU A 54 -10.87 -13.83 10.68
CA LEU A 54 -11.75 -14.97 10.43
C LEU A 54 -11.74 -15.96 11.61
N VAL A 55 -10.57 -16.30 12.13
CA VAL A 55 -10.41 -17.19 13.31
C VAL A 55 -11.18 -16.64 14.51
N ALA A 56 -11.01 -15.36 14.83
CA ALA A 56 -11.71 -14.72 15.94
C ALA A 56 -13.24 -14.76 15.78
N LYS A 57 -13.76 -14.57 14.56
CA LYS A 57 -15.21 -14.72 14.28
C LYS A 57 -15.70 -16.15 14.50
N LEU A 58 -14.92 -17.15 14.11
CA LEU A 58 -15.27 -18.56 14.33
C LEU A 58 -15.24 -18.93 15.82
N GLU A 59 -14.27 -18.41 16.57
CA GLU A 59 -14.19 -18.58 18.02
C GLU A 59 -15.37 -17.94 18.75
N GLN A 60 -15.81 -16.75 18.31
CA GLN A 60 -17.04 -16.12 18.82
C GLN A 60 -18.29 -16.95 18.55
N LEU A 61 -18.28 -17.79 17.51
CA LEU A 61 -19.34 -18.77 17.21
C LEU A 61 -19.19 -20.09 17.99
N GLY A 62 -18.21 -20.18 18.89
CA GLY A 62 -17.97 -21.36 19.74
C GLY A 62 -17.06 -22.43 19.15
N VAL A 63 -16.41 -22.17 18.00
CA VAL A 63 -15.44 -23.10 17.42
C VAL A 63 -14.13 -23.06 18.22
N ASN A 64 -13.58 -24.22 18.60
CA ASN A 64 -12.28 -24.29 19.26
C ASN A 64 -11.17 -23.68 18.37
N HIS A 65 -10.28 -22.88 18.96
CA HIS A 65 -9.14 -22.22 18.32
C HIS A 65 -8.40 -23.07 17.28
N MET A 66 -8.10 -24.34 17.57
CA MET A 66 -7.38 -25.21 16.63
C MET A 66 -8.20 -25.50 15.35
N LEU A 67 -9.51 -25.72 15.49
CA LEU A 67 -10.40 -25.95 14.34
C LEU A 67 -10.59 -24.67 13.53
N ALA A 68 -10.77 -23.54 14.21
CA ALA A 68 -10.86 -22.23 13.55
C ALA A 68 -9.59 -21.92 12.75
N THR A 69 -8.41 -22.19 13.33
CA THR A 69 -7.11 -22.04 12.69
C THR A 69 -6.95 -22.94 11.46
N VAL A 70 -7.28 -24.23 11.58
CA VAL A 70 -7.21 -25.17 10.45
C VAL A 70 -8.15 -24.76 9.33
N PHE A 71 -9.38 -24.35 9.66
CA PHE A 71 -10.35 -23.87 8.68
C PHE A 71 -9.82 -22.63 7.93
N ALA A 72 -9.34 -21.62 8.67
CA ALA A 72 -8.79 -20.41 8.06
C ALA A 72 -7.57 -20.71 7.18
N PHE A 73 -6.70 -21.62 7.61
CA PHE A 73 -5.55 -22.04 6.82
C PHE A 73 -5.96 -22.79 5.54
N VAL A 74 -6.91 -23.72 5.62
CA VAL A 74 -7.43 -24.44 4.44
C VAL A 74 -8.08 -23.46 3.46
N LEU A 75 -8.86 -22.49 3.95
CA LEU A 75 -9.45 -21.44 3.12
C LEU A 75 -8.36 -20.61 2.44
N PHE A 76 -7.32 -20.21 3.17
CA PHE A 76 -6.17 -19.50 2.61
C PHE A 76 -5.49 -20.30 1.51
N VAL A 77 -5.18 -21.59 1.73
CA VAL A 77 -4.56 -22.46 0.73
C VAL A 77 -5.47 -22.63 -0.49
N LEU A 78 -6.79 -22.74 -0.31
CA LEU A 78 -7.76 -22.80 -1.40
C LEU A 78 -7.76 -21.52 -2.24
N VAL A 79 -7.80 -20.36 -1.61
CA VAL A 79 -7.75 -19.05 -2.31
C VAL A 79 -6.42 -18.90 -3.04
N LEU A 80 -5.30 -19.25 -2.39
CA LEU A 80 -3.98 -19.23 -3.00
C LEU A 80 -3.92 -20.14 -4.24
N PHE A 81 -4.47 -21.34 -4.15
CA PHE A 81 -4.58 -22.28 -5.27
C PHE A 81 -5.39 -21.68 -6.43
N LEU A 82 -6.55 -21.09 -6.16
CA LEU A 82 -7.37 -20.43 -7.19
C LEU A 82 -6.66 -19.25 -7.86
N ILE A 83 -5.89 -18.47 -7.09
CA ILE A 83 -5.08 -17.37 -7.63
C ILE A 83 -3.98 -17.93 -8.53
N LEU A 84 -3.21 -18.92 -8.07
CA LEU A 84 -2.05 -19.44 -8.79
C LEU A 84 -2.40 -20.21 -10.06
N PHE A 85 -3.47 -21.01 -10.03
CA PHE A 85 -3.85 -21.90 -11.14
C PHE A 85 -5.02 -21.37 -11.98
N GLY A 86 -5.75 -20.36 -11.49
CA GLY A 86 -6.88 -19.74 -12.20
C GLY A 86 -6.59 -18.32 -12.65
N LEU A 87 -6.48 -17.38 -11.70
CA LEU A 87 -6.37 -15.95 -11.99
C LEU A 87 -5.02 -15.58 -12.63
N LEU A 88 -3.91 -16.01 -12.03
CA LEU A 88 -2.56 -15.63 -12.44
C LEU A 88 -2.24 -16.07 -13.87
N PRO A 89 -2.53 -17.31 -14.33
CA PRO A 89 -2.29 -17.70 -15.71
C PRO A 89 -3.16 -16.93 -16.72
N SER A 90 -4.38 -16.57 -16.33
CA SER A 90 -5.27 -15.74 -17.16
C SER A 90 -4.70 -14.32 -17.32
N VAL A 91 -4.33 -13.68 -16.22
CA VAL A 91 -3.70 -12.35 -16.20
C VAL A 91 -2.38 -12.35 -16.98
N ALA A 92 -1.52 -13.35 -16.79
CA ALA A 92 -0.26 -13.47 -17.52
C ALA A 92 -0.47 -13.61 -19.03
N ARG A 93 -1.48 -14.38 -19.46
CA ARG A 93 -1.86 -14.50 -20.86
C ARG A 93 -2.33 -13.17 -21.45
N GLN A 94 -3.20 -12.47 -20.73
CA GLN A 94 -3.73 -11.17 -21.13
C GLN A 94 -2.63 -10.11 -21.19
N MET A 95 -1.70 -10.12 -20.23
CA MET A 95 -0.54 -9.24 -20.25
C MET A 95 0.34 -9.51 -21.47
N SER A 96 0.63 -10.78 -21.77
CA SER A 96 1.40 -11.16 -22.97
C SER A 96 0.71 -10.71 -24.26
N GLN A 97 -0.61 -10.84 -24.34
CA GLN A 97 -1.40 -10.37 -25.48
C GLN A 97 -1.36 -8.83 -25.61
N LEU A 98 -1.53 -8.09 -24.51
CA LEU A 98 -1.46 -6.65 -24.50
C LEU A 98 -0.07 -6.15 -24.95
N VAL A 99 1.00 -6.75 -24.43
CA VAL A 99 2.38 -6.41 -24.84
C VAL A 99 2.60 -6.66 -26.34
N LYS A 100 2.05 -7.75 -26.89
CA LYS A 100 2.11 -8.03 -28.34
C LYS A 100 1.29 -7.04 -29.17
N GLN A 101 0.30 -6.37 -28.59
CA GLN A 101 -0.50 -5.33 -29.27
C GLN A 101 0.14 -3.94 -29.21
N ILE A 102 1.13 -3.70 -28.34
CA ILE A 102 1.80 -2.39 -28.22
C ILE A 102 2.27 -1.84 -29.58
N PRO A 103 2.95 -2.61 -30.47
CA PRO A 103 3.37 -2.08 -31.77
C PRO A 103 2.19 -1.62 -32.64
N VAL A 104 1.07 -2.35 -32.60
CA VAL A 104 -0.15 -2.00 -33.36
C VAL A 104 -0.78 -0.73 -32.80
N ILE A 105 -0.87 -0.61 -31.47
CA ILE A 105 -1.36 0.58 -30.78
C ILE A 105 -0.50 1.80 -31.16
N LEU A 106 0.83 1.66 -31.13
CA LEU A 106 1.75 2.75 -31.46
C LEU A 106 1.64 3.21 -32.90
N ASN A 107 1.48 2.27 -33.85
CA ASN A 107 1.22 2.61 -35.25
C ASN A 107 -0.10 3.38 -35.40
N GLY A 108 -1.17 2.95 -34.69
CA GLY A 108 -2.44 3.67 -34.69
C GLY A 108 -2.35 5.08 -34.08
N VAL A 109 -1.57 5.25 -33.00
CA VAL A 109 -1.27 6.58 -32.44
C VAL A 109 -0.53 7.44 -33.46
N GLN A 110 0.48 6.87 -34.13
CA GLN A 110 1.25 7.57 -35.15
C GLN A 110 0.36 8.04 -36.32
N ASP A 111 -0.54 7.19 -36.81
CA ASP A 111 -1.50 7.53 -37.86
C ASP A 111 -2.45 8.66 -37.45
N LEU A 112 -2.96 8.63 -36.21
CA LEU A 112 -3.80 9.70 -35.67
C LEU A 112 -3.05 11.04 -35.60
N PHE A 113 -1.78 11.02 -35.16
CA PHE A 113 -0.96 12.22 -35.13
C PHE A 113 -0.64 12.74 -36.52
N PHE A 114 -0.40 11.88 -37.51
CA PHE A 114 -0.22 12.31 -38.89
C PHE A 114 -1.49 12.90 -39.50
N GLN A 115 -2.67 12.36 -39.20
CA GLN A 115 -3.95 12.96 -39.58
C GLN A 115 -4.14 14.34 -38.93
N LEU A 116 -3.77 14.48 -37.66
CA LEU A 116 -3.84 15.74 -36.94
C LEU A 116 -2.85 16.77 -37.49
N GLN A 117 -1.63 16.35 -37.82
CA GLN A 117 -0.61 17.18 -38.46
C GLN A 117 -1.08 17.66 -39.83
N ALA A 118 -1.68 16.78 -40.65
CA ALA A 118 -2.23 17.16 -41.95
C ALA A 118 -3.32 18.25 -41.83
N LYS A 119 -4.06 18.26 -40.71
CA LYS A 119 -5.10 19.25 -40.41
C LYS A 119 -4.56 20.52 -39.74
N TYR A 120 -3.48 20.43 -38.97
CA TYR A 120 -2.88 21.52 -38.20
C TYR A 120 -1.34 21.55 -38.29
N PRO A 121 -0.78 21.76 -39.49
CA PRO A 121 0.66 21.62 -39.75
C PRO A 121 1.53 22.65 -39.00
N GLN A 122 0.95 23.77 -38.57
CA GLN A 122 1.63 24.83 -37.84
C GLN A 122 1.91 24.53 -36.35
N TYR A 123 1.28 23.51 -35.77
CA TYR A 123 1.42 23.19 -34.34
C TYR A 123 2.12 21.85 -34.05
N VAL A 124 2.23 20.97 -35.05
CA VAL A 124 2.78 19.62 -34.88
C VAL A 124 3.72 19.30 -36.03
N SER A 125 4.98 18.93 -35.74
CA SER A 125 5.92 18.47 -36.76
C SER A 125 5.94 16.94 -36.86
N GLY A 126 6.02 16.42 -38.09
CA GLY A 126 6.04 14.96 -38.34
C GLY A 126 7.26 14.27 -37.74
N GLN A 127 8.39 14.99 -37.63
CA GLN A 127 9.60 14.48 -36.99
C GLN A 127 9.40 14.30 -35.48
N GLN A 128 8.80 15.29 -34.79
CA GLN A 128 8.48 15.17 -33.35
C GLN A 128 7.52 14.02 -33.07
N ILE A 129 6.52 13.78 -33.93
CA ILE A 129 5.60 12.64 -33.81
C ILE A 129 6.38 11.32 -33.90
N THR A 130 7.22 11.19 -34.93
CA THR A 130 7.99 9.96 -35.18
C THR A 130 8.95 9.67 -34.04
N ASP A 131 9.67 10.69 -33.57
CA ASP A 131 10.61 10.56 -32.45
C ASP A 131 9.88 10.23 -31.13
N PHE A 132 8.72 10.85 -30.88
CA PHE A 132 7.88 10.56 -29.71
C PHE A 132 7.39 9.12 -29.70
N VAL A 133 6.79 8.65 -30.80
CA VAL A 133 6.29 7.27 -30.93
C VAL A 133 7.43 6.26 -30.82
N LYS A 134 8.60 6.55 -31.43
CA LYS A 134 9.78 5.69 -31.35
C LYS A 134 10.30 5.57 -29.91
N ASN A 135 10.44 6.70 -29.21
CA ASN A 135 10.97 6.71 -27.84
C ASN A 135 10.02 6.04 -26.85
N ILE A 136 8.72 6.34 -26.93
CA ILE A 136 7.70 5.66 -26.10
C ILE A 136 7.61 4.19 -26.47
N GLY A 137 7.66 3.87 -27.76
CA GLY A 137 7.61 2.49 -28.23
C GLY A 137 8.76 1.65 -27.72
N ALA A 138 9.98 2.18 -27.76
CA ALA A 138 11.15 1.52 -27.20
C ALA A 138 10.97 1.28 -25.68
N ALA A 139 10.55 2.29 -24.92
CA ALA A 139 10.34 2.17 -23.48
C ALA A 139 9.24 1.16 -23.11
N LEU A 140 8.11 1.17 -23.84
CA LEU A 140 7.00 0.25 -23.63
C LEU A 140 7.36 -1.19 -24.01
N ILE A 141 8.13 -1.39 -25.09
CA ILE A 141 8.59 -2.71 -25.52
C ILE A 141 9.64 -3.24 -24.54
N GLU A 142 10.61 -2.42 -24.12
CA GLU A 142 11.63 -2.81 -23.14
C GLU A 142 10.99 -3.19 -21.80
N GLY A 143 10.08 -2.36 -21.28
CA GLY A 143 9.33 -2.66 -20.07
C GLY A 143 8.41 -3.88 -20.21
N GLY A 144 7.73 -4.02 -21.36
CA GLY A 144 6.85 -5.15 -21.66
C GLY A 144 7.61 -6.47 -21.80
N GLN A 145 8.80 -6.45 -22.41
CA GLN A 145 9.69 -7.61 -22.49
C GLN A 145 10.26 -8.00 -21.12
N GLY A 146 10.52 -7.05 -20.23
CA GLY A 146 10.91 -7.37 -18.84
C GLY A 146 9.82 -8.11 -18.06
N ILE A 147 8.55 -7.77 -18.29
CA ILE A 147 7.39 -8.39 -17.61
C ILE A 147 7.03 -9.75 -18.22
N VAL A 148 7.00 -9.86 -19.56
CA VAL A 148 6.71 -11.12 -20.27
C VAL A 148 7.92 -12.06 -20.27
N GLY A 149 9.12 -11.48 -20.18
CA GLY A 149 10.41 -12.14 -20.05
C GLY A 149 10.74 -12.59 -18.63
N PHE A 150 9.73 -12.71 -17.74
CA PHE A 150 9.73 -13.72 -16.68
C PHE A 150 9.83 -15.13 -17.30
N SER A 151 10.97 -15.37 -17.94
CA SER A 151 11.32 -16.65 -18.49
C SER A 151 11.56 -17.55 -17.29
N LEU A 152 10.64 -18.49 -17.10
CA LEU A 152 10.80 -19.60 -16.16
C LEU A 152 12.11 -20.39 -16.40
N ASN A 153 12.84 -20.09 -17.47
CA ASN A 153 14.17 -20.63 -17.75
C ASN A 153 15.27 -20.07 -16.83
N SER A 154 15.03 -18.97 -16.10
CA SER A 154 15.93 -18.56 -15.02
C SER A 154 15.63 -19.40 -13.78
N ILE A 155 16.42 -20.47 -13.57
CA ILE A 155 16.35 -21.36 -12.40
C ILE A 155 16.23 -20.56 -11.09
N VAL A 156 16.91 -19.41 -11.00
CA VAL A 156 16.87 -18.49 -9.85
C VAL A 156 15.45 -17.98 -9.55
N THR A 157 14.70 -17.55 -10.56
CA THR A 157 13.34 -17.03 -10.40
C THR A 157 12.38 -18.14 -9.97
N VAL A 158 12.51 -19.33 -10.55
CA VAL A 158 11.72 -20.49 -10.14
C VAL A 158 12.01 -20.85 -8.68
N MET A 159 13.29 -20.85 -8.27
CA MET A 159 13.66 -21.09 -6.87
C MET A 159 13.07 -20.03 -5.94
N GLN A 160 13.12 -18.75 -6.30
CA GLN A 160 12.50 -17.69 -5.49
C GLN A 160 10.99 -17.89 -5.35
N VAL A 161 10.28 -18.21 -6.44
CA VAL A 161 8.83 -18.47 -6.39
C VAL A 161 8.53 -19.69 -5.51
N LEU A 162 9.30 -20.78 -5.64
CA LEU A 162 9.15 -21.96 -4.80
C LEU A 162 9.41 -21.66 -3.32
N LEU A 163 10.43 -20.85 -3.01
CA LEU A 163 10.69 -20.40 -1.65
C LEU A 163 9.49 -19.65 -1.08
N TYR A 164 8.91 -18.71 -1.82
CA TYR A 164 7.70 -18.01 -1.38
C TYR A 164 6.51 -18.97 -1.23
N LEU A 165 6.33 -19.88 -2.18
CA LEU A 165 5.22 -20.84 -2.20
C LEU A 165 5.26 -21.79 -1.00
N VAL A 166 6.44 -22.12 -0.48
CA VAL A 166 6.61 -22.98 0.69
C VAL A 166 6.63 -22.16 1.99
N LEU A 167 7.44 -21.10 2.05
CA LEU A 167 7.64 -20.32 3.27
C LEU A 167 6.40 -19.54 3.66
N VAL A 168 5.69 -18.90 2.72
CA VAL A 168 4.54 -18.05 3.08
C VAL A 168 3.43 -18.88 3.74
N PRO A 169 2.95 -20.00 3.18
CA PRO A 169 1.93 -20.81 3.85
C PRO A 169 2.39 -21.37 5.20
N LEU A 170 3.65 -21.80 5.29
CA LEU A 170 4.22 -22.28 6.54
C LEU A 170 4.19 -21.20 7.62
N LEU A 171 4.67 -19.99 7.29
CA LEU A 171 4.69 -18.86 8.20
C LEU A 171 3.28 -18.40 8.57
N VAL A 172 2.33 -18.35 7.62
CA VAL A 172 0.92 -18.03 7.89
C VAL A 172 0.34 -19.00 8.91
N PHE A 173 0.53 -20.30 8.72
CA PHE A 173 0.02 -21.30 9.65
C PHE A 173 0.57 -21.11 11.07
N PHE A 174 1.89 -20.96 11.21
CA PHE A 174 2.51 -20.75 12.52
C PHE A 174 2.14 -19.41 13.15
N MET A 175 1.99 -18.33 12.37
CA MET A 175 1.59 -17.02 12.88
C MET A 175 0.15 -17.01 13.41
N ILE A 176 -0.76 -17.76 12.79
CA ILE A 176 -2.13 -17.91 13.30
C ILE A 176 -2.14 -18.82 14.53
N ARG A 177 -1.52 -20.00 14.43
CA ARG A 177 -1.55 -21.05 15.47
C ARG A 177 -0.82 -20.66 16.75
N ASP A 178 0.37 -20.08 16.63
CA ASP A 178 1.27 -19.81 17.76
C ASP A 178 1.33 -18.32 18.12
N ARG A 179 0.29 -17.55 17.78
CA ARG A 179 0.19 -16.09 18.00
C ARG A 179 0.59 -15.68 19.43
N GLU A 180 0.03 -16.35 20.44
CA GLU A 180 0.30 -16.03 21.85
C GLU A 180 1.76 -16.27 22.21
N LYS A 181 2.35 -17.38 21.74
CA LYS A 181 3.77 -17.69 21.96
C LYS A 181 4.68 -16.66 21.30
N ILE A 182 4.37 -16.28 20.06
CA ILE A 182 5.12 -15.26 19.31
C ILE A 182 5.03 -13.92 20.05
N THR A 183 3.83 -13.52 20.48
CA THR A 183 3.60 -12.25 21.20
C THR A 183 4.32 -12.24 22.55
N ASN A 184 4.25 -13.33 23.31
CA ASN A 184 4.95 -13.47 24.59
C ASN A 184 6.48 -13.48 24.42
N TRP A 185 6.98 -14.05 23.31
CA TRP A 185 8.39 -13.98 22.95
C TRP A 185 8.83 -12.54 22.69
N PHE A 186 8.07 -11.77 21.90
CA PHE A 186 8.38 -10.34 21.69
C PHE A 186 8.29 -9.52 22.99
N ARG A 187 7.31 -9.81 23.85
CA ARG A 187 7.17 -9.16 25.17
C ARG A 187 8.38 -9.38 26.07
N SER A 188 9.08 -10.52 25.94
CA SER A 188 10.28 -10.82 26.74
C SER A 188 11.47 -9.88 26.47
N PHE A 189 11.49 -9.15 25.36
CA PHE A 189 12.51 -8.16 25.06
C PHE A 189 12.18 -6.75 25.59
N VAL A 190 10.99 -6.56 26.17
CA VAL A 190 10.53 -5.27 26.70
C VAL A 190 10.78 -5.22 28.22
N PRO A 191 11.46 -4.19 28.76
CA PRO A 191 11.79 -4.09 30.18
C PRO A 191 10.57 -3.82 31.09
N GLU A 192 10.58 -4.30 32.34
CA GLU A 192 9.43 -4.42 33.28
C GLU A 192 8.61 -3.15 33.61
N ASN A 193 9.08 -1.94 33.29
CA ASN A 193 8.35 -0.68 33.52
C ASN A 193 7.67 -0.18 32.24
N TYR A 194 6.74 -0.96 31.68
CA TYR A 194 6.31 -0.85 30.27
C TYR A 194 4.84 -0.48 30.01
N GLU A 195 4.09 0.08 30.98
CA GLU A 195 2.68 0.47 30.73
C GLU A 195 2.51 1.34 29.47
N LEU A 196 3.47 2.24 29.20
CA LEU A 196 3.48 3.05 27.99
C LEU A 196 3.76 2.22 26.72
N ALA A 197 4.74 1.30 26.77
CA ALA A 197 5.10 0.46 25.64
C ALA A 197 4.03 -0.60 25.33
N GLU A 198 3.32 -1.14 26.34
CA GLU A 198 2.18 -2.04 26.11
C GLU A 198 0.98 -1.31 25.52
N LYS A 199 0.67 -0.09 26.00
CA LYS A 199 -0.36 0.75 25.38
C LYS A 199 -0.04 1.05 23.92
N VAL A 200 1.19 1.48 23.63
CA VAL A 200 1.66 1.72 22.25
C VAL A 200 1.61 0.44 21.42
N TRP A 201 2.02 -0.71 21.97
CA TRP A 201 1.99 -1.99 21.26
C TRP A 201 0.56 -2.40 20.89
N MET A 202 -0.39 -2.31 21.81
CA MET A 202 -1.80 -2.62 21.55
C MET A 202 -2.37 -1.69 20.47
N GLU A 203 -2.12 -0.38 20.59
CA GLU A 203 -2.57 0.61 19.61
C GLU A 203 -1.98 0.36 18.22
N VAL A 204 -0.68 0.09 18.12
CA VAL A 204 0.00 -0.22 16.85
C VAL A 204 -0.52 -1.54 16.26
N ASN A 205 -0.69 -2.59 17.07
CA ASN A 205 -1.24 -3.87 16.62
C ASN A 205 -2.66 -3.69 16.03
N ASP A 206 -3.50 -2.90 16.67
CA ASP A 206 -4.87 -2.67 16.23
C ASP A 206 -4.90 -1.80 14.96
N GLN A 207 -4.09 -0.75 14.89
CA GLN A 207 -3.95 0.09 13.69
C GLN A 207 -3.43 -0.71 12.49
N ILE A 208 -2.38 -1.51 12.67
CA ILE A 208 -1.83 -2.37 11.61
C ILE A 208 -2.88 -3.39 11.16
N GLY A 209 -3.55 -4.05 12.11
CA GLY A 209 -4.59 -5.04 11.81
C GLY A 209 -5.77 -4.42 11.04
N ASN A 210 -6.25 -3.25 11.45
CA ASN A 210 -7.33 -2.53 10.79
C ASN A 210 -6.92 -2.05 9.40
N TYR A 211 -5.72 -1.47 9.26
CA TYR A 211 -5.19 -1.04 7.96
C TYR A 211 -5.06 -2.20 6.98
N ILE A 212 -4.46 -3.32 7.41
CA ILE A 212 -4.29 -4.51 6.55
C ILE A 212 -5.65 -5.05 6.09
N ARG A 213 -6.59 -5.21 7.02
CA ARG A 213 -7.94 -5.70 6.68
C ARG A 213 -8.67 -4.74 5.74
N GLY A 214 -8.63 -3.44 6.03
CA GLY A 214 -9.20 -2.40 5.19
C GLY A 214 -8.63 -2.44 3.78
N LYS A 215 -7.29 -2.44 3.64
CA LYS A 215 -6.61 -2.49 2.34
C LYS A 215 -6.92 -3.76 1.55
N VAL A 216 -6.95 -4.92 2.19
CA VAL A 216 -7.32 -6.16 1.49
C VAL A 216 -8.76 -6.10 1.00
N TRP A 217 -9.70 -5.64 1.83
CA TRP A 217 -11.09 -5.48 1.41
C TRP A 217 -11.25 -4.48 0.27
N GLU A 218 -10.52 -3.37 0.31
CA GLU A 218 -10.49 -2.35 -0.74
C GLU A 218 -10.04 -2.96 -2.08
N ILE A 219 -8.91 -3.67 -2.10
CA ILE A 219 -8.38 -4.34 -3.30
C ILE A 219 -9.40 -5.33 -3.86
N LEU A 220 -10.03 -6.14 -2.99
CA LEU A 220 -11.02 -7.14 -3.41
C LEU A 220 -12.29 -6.49 -3.96
N ILE A 221 -12.83 -5.49 -3.27
CA ILE A 221 -14.07 -4.80 -3.68
C ILE A 221 -13.84 -4.07 -5.00
N VAL A 222 -12.79 -3.27 -5.10
CA VAL A 222 -12.46 -2.51 -6.31
C VAL A 222 -12.08 -3.44 -7.46
N GLY A 223 -11.28 -4.48 -7.20
CA GLY A 223 -10.90 -5.45 -8.23
C GLY A 223 -12.08 -6.24 -8.76
N VAL A 224 -12.96 -6.76 -7.89
CA VAL A 224 -14.17 -7.48 -8.31
C VAL A 224 -15.15 -6.55 -9.02
N ALA A 225 -15.38 -5.34 -8.51
CA ALA A 225 -16.24 -4.36 -9.17
C ALA A 225 -15.71 -4.00 -10.56
N ALA A 226 -14.39 -3.77 -10.69
CA ALA A 226 -13.75 -3.48 -11.97
C ALA A 226 -13.90 -4.65 -12.94
N TYR A 227 -13.69 -5.89 -12.48
CA TYR A 227 -13.90 -7.08 -13.29
C TYR A 227 -15.33 -7.17 -13.82
N LEU A 228 -16.32 -7.00 -12.95
CA LEU A 228 -17.73 -7.06 -13.33
C LEU A 228 -18.08 -5.95 -14.34
N VAL A 229 -17.61 -4.72 -14.11
CA VAL A 229 -17.83 -3.59 -15.03
C VAL A 229 -17.18 -3.86 -16.39
N PHE A 230 -15.90 -4.23 -16.43
CA PHE A 230 -15.18 -4.46 -17.68
C PHE A 230 -15.75 -5.67 -18.43
N ARG A 231 -16.11 -6.74 -17.72
CA ARG A 231 -16.72 -7.93 -18.32
C ARG A 231 -18.11 -7.63 -18.89
N PHE A 232 -18.93 -6.87 -18.17
CA PHE A 232 -20.26 -6.46 -18.64
C PHE A 232 -20.19 -5.58 -19.90
N LEU A 233 -19.18 -4.70 -19.98
CA LEU A 233 -18.94 -3.84 -21.14
C LEU A 233 -18.19 -4.57 -22.27
N ASN A 234 -17.88 -5.87 -22.13
CA ASN A 234 -17.08 -6.66 -23.06
C ASN A 234 -15.72 -6.02 -23.39
N LEU A 235 -15.11 -5.33 -22.43
CA LEU A 235 -13.77 -4.77 -22.57
C LEU A 235 -12.74 -5.90 -22.63
N GLN A 236 -11.82 -5.83 -23.59
CA GLN A 236 -10.70 -6.76 -23.69
C GLN A 236 -9.82 -6.63 -22.45
N TYR A 237 -9.18 -7.73 -22.08
CA TYR A 237 -8.28 -7.79 -20.94
C TYR A 237 -8.95 -7.47 -19.59
N ALA A 238 -10.25 -7.75 -19.44
CA ALA A 238 -11.03 -7.43 -18.25
C ALA A 238 -10.39 -7.96 -16.95
N GLU A 239 -9.91 -9.21 -16.92
CA GLU A 239 -9.23 -9.80 -15.76
C GLU A 239 -7.92 -9.05 -15.42
N LEU A 240 -7.08 -8.77 -16.41
CA LEU A 240 -5.84 -8.01 -16.23
C LEU A 240 -6.12 -6.60 -15.71
N LEU A 241 -7.00 -5.87 -16.39
CA LEU A 241 -7.32 -4.48 -16.04
C LEU A 241 -7.99 -4.39 -14.67
N ALA A 242 -8.81 -5.37 -14.30
CA ALA A 242 -9.43 -5.45 -12.98
C ALA A 242 -8.41 -5.70 -11.86
N VAL A 243 -7.48 -6.65 -12.08
CA VAL A 243 -6.39 -6.91 -11.12
C VAL A 243 -5.49 -5.69 -10.98
N LEU A 244 -5.12 -5.05 -12.08
CA LEU A 244 -4.36 -3.81 -12.04
C LEU A 244 -5.14 -2.74 -11.27
N THR A 245 -6.43 -2.56 -11.53
CA THR A 245 -7.26 -1.55 -10.85
C THR A 245 -7.33 -1.82 -9.35
N GLY A 246 -7.60 -3.05 -8.93
CA GLY A 246 -7.64 -3.41 -7.51
C GLY A 246 -6.30 -3.22 -6.81
N VAL A 247 -5.21 -3.72 -7.39
CA VAL A 247 -3.85 -3.58 -6.83
C VAL A 247 -3.40 -2.11 -6.78
N SER A 248 -3.86 -1.29 -7.73
CA SER A 248 -3.48 0.12 -7.81
C SER A 248 -3.85 0.93 -6.57
N VAL A 249 -4.89 0.51 -5.84
CA VAL A 249 -5.37 1.19 -4.64
C VAL A 249 -4.37 1.11 -3.47
N LEU A 250 -3.35 0.25 -3.58
CA LEU A 250 -2.20 0.25 -2.67
C LEU A 250 -1.38 1.55 -2.72
N ILE A 251 -1.40 2.27 -3.85
CA ILE A 251 -0.63 3.50 -4.03
C ILE A 251 -1.63 4.65 -4.25
N PRO A 252 -2.05 5.36 -3.19
CA PRO A 252 -2.99 6.47 -3.29
C PRO A 252 -2.60 7.47 -4.38
N TYR A 253 -3.60 7.92 -5.15
CA TYR A 253 -3.51 8.86 -6.27
C TYR A 253 -2.70 8.36 -7.48
N ILE A 254 -1.47 7.89 -7.26
CA ILE A 254 -0.54 7.47 -8.31
C ILE A 254 -1.00 6.18 -8.96
N GLY A 255 -1.45 5.20 -8.18
CA GLY A 255 -1.89 3.91 -8.71
C GLY A 255 -3.11 4.05 -9.62
N ALA A 256 -4.13 4.78 -9.16
CA ALA A 256 -5.33 5.06 -9.94
C ALA A 256 -4.99 5.77 -11.27
N ALA A 257 -4.11 6.78 -11.23
CA ALA A 257 -3.65 7.46 -12.43
C ALA A 257 -2.88 6.50 -13.38
N ALA A 258 -1.99 5.68 -12.83
CA ALA A 258 -1.18 4.74 -13.61
C ALA A 258 -2.03 3.69 -14.33
N VAL A 259 -3.09 3.18 -13.70
CA VAL A 259 -3.98 2.15 -14.29
C VAL A 259 -5.06 2.75 -15.19
N THR A 260 -5.44 4.02 -14.98
CA THR A 260 -6.34 4.72 -15.90
C THR A 260 -5.78 4.72 -17.33
N VAL A 261 -4.46 4.87 -17.49
CA VAL A 261 -3.81 4.88 -18.82
C VAL A 261 -4.10 3.60 -19.63
N PRO A 262 -3.74 2.38 -19.18
CA PRO A 262 -4.03 1.17 -19.93
C PRO A 262 -5.53 0.90 -20.07
N VAL A 263 -6.39 1.22 -19.07
CA VAL A 263 -7.85 1.06 -19.20
C VAL A 263 -8.39 1.93 -20.34
N CYS A 264 -8.03 3.22 -20.35
CA CYS A 264 -8.48 4.15 -21.38
C CYS A 264 -7.89 3.80 -22.75
N ALA A 265 -6.63 3.39 -22.82
CA ALA A 265 -5.99 2.97 -24.06
C ALA A 265 -6.71 1.75 -24.66
N VAL A 266 -6.90 0.68 -23.88
CA VAL A 266 -7.59 -0.53 -24.35
C VAL A 266 -9.01 -0.19 -24.82
N ALA A 267 -9.76 0.60 -24.05
CA ALA A 267 -11.11 1.00 -24.42
C ALA A 267 -11.13 1.79 -25.74
N PHE A 268 -10.21 2.76 -25.90
CA PHE A 268 -10.11 3.57 -27.10
C PHE A 268 -9.75 2.75 -28.33
N PHE A 269 -8.75 1.87 -28.25
CA PHE A 269 -8.33 1.06 -29.40
C PHE A 269 -9.32 -0.05 -29.74
N GLN A 270 -10.07 -0.55 -28.76
CA GLN A 270 -11.10 -1.54 -29.01
C GLN A 270 -12.35 -0.93 -29.65
N PHE A 271 -12.84 0.19 -29.14
CA PHE A 271 -14.15 0.73 -29.52
C PHE A 271 -14.08 1.95 -30.44
N GLY A 272 -12.93 2.63 -30.52
CA GLY A 272 -12.80 3.90 -31.22
C GLY A 272 -13.62 5.02 -30.60
N TRP A 273 -13.78 6.11 -31.33
CA TRP A 273 -14.68 7.19 -30.93
C TRP A 273 -16.14 6.75 -31.08
N GLY A 274 -16.87 6.66 -29.97
CA GLY A 274 -18.25 6.18 -29.98
C GLY A 274 -18.91 6.15 -28.62
N VAL A 275 -20.14 5.64 -28.60
CA VAL A 275 -20.96 5.53 -27.38
C VAL A 275 -20.38 4.47 -26.43
N GLU A 276 -19.77 3.43 -26.98
CA GLU A 276 -19.13 2.32 -26.27
C GLU A 276 -17.94 2.81 -25.44
N LEU A 277 -17.08 3.65 -26.02
CA LEU A 277 -15.98 4.29 -25.31
C LEU A 277 -16.50 5.18 -24.17
N ALA A 278 -17.52 5.99 -24.45
CA ALA A 278 -18.13 6.86 -23.44
C ALA A 278 -18.73 6.06 -22.27
N LYS A 279 -19.35 4.90 -22.54
CA LYS A 279 -19.85 3.98 -21.50
C LYS A 279 -18.72 3.47 -20.61
N VAL A 280 -17.59 3.06 -21.19
CA VAL A 280 -16.43 2.59 -20.41
C VAL A 280 -15.86 3.71 -19.54
N PHE A 281 -15.66 4.90 -20.10
CA PHE A 281 -15.13 6.04 -19.34
C PHE A 281 -16.07 6.47 -18.22
N PHE A 282 -17.37 6.49 -18.49
CA PHE A 282 -18.37 6.81 -17.47
C PHE A 282 -18.39 5.76 -16.37
N ALA A 283 -18.48 4.47 -16.70
CA ALA A 283 -18.54 3.39 -15.71
C ALA A 283 -17.26 3.30 -14.88
N TYR A 284 -16.08 3.43 -15.51
CA TYR A 284 -14.80 3.44 -14.81
C TYR A 284 -14.64 4.70 -13.96
N GLY A 285 -15.05 5.86 -14.45
CA GLY A 285 -15.05 7.12 -13.70
C GLY A 285 -15.94 7.05 -12.46
N VAL A 286 -17.14 6.46 -12.58
CA VAL A 286 -18.02 6.19 -11.44
C VAL A 286 -17.36 5.25 -10.45
N LEU A 287 -16.72 4.17 -10.92
CA LEU A 287 -16.01 3.24 -10.04
C LEU A 287 -14.89 3.93 -9.25
N GLN A 288 -14.06 4.76 -9.91
CA GLN A 288 -13.00 5.53 -9.26
C GLN A 288 -13.56 6.57 -8.28
N ALA A 289 -14.68 7.21 -8.62
CA ALA A 289 -15.34 8.17 -7.74
C ALA A 289 -15.91 7.47 -6.48
N LEU A 290 -16.52 6.29 -6.63
CA LEU A 290 -17.01 5.50 -5.51
C LEU A 290 -15.88 5.01 -4.63
N ASP A 291 -14.77 4.56 -5.22
CA ASP A 291 -13.58 4.14 -4.48
C ASP A 291 -13.06 5.28 -3.57
N GLY A 292 -12.70 6.41 -4.18
CA GLY A 292 -12.07 7.51 -3.46
C GLY A 292 -12.99 8.26 -2.49
N ASN A 293 -14.30 8.37 -2.77
CA ASN A 293 -15.22 9.20 -1.99
C ASN A 293 -16.16 8.40 -1.06
N VAL A 294 -16.31 7.09 -1.27
CA VAL A 294 -17.23 6.26 -0.47
C VAL A 294 -16.48 5.12 0.18
N LEU A 295 -15.74 4.32 -0.60
CA LEU A 295 -15.11 3.11 -0.10
C LEU A 295 -13.97 3.41 0.85
N VAL A 296 -13.07 4.35 0.49
CA VAL A 296 -11.97 4.78 1.36
C VAL A 296 -12.48 5.32 2.71
N PRO A 297 -13.39 6.31 2.78
CA PRO A 297 -13.91 6.78 4.07
C PRO A 297 -14.64 5.71 4.88
N TRP A 298 -15.30 4.76 4.21
CA TRP A 298 -16.03 3.69 4.88
C TRP A 298 -15.11 2.61 5.45
N LEU A 299 -14.05 2.21 4.72
CA LEU A 299 -13.10 1.18 5.17
C LEU A 299 -12.10 1.69 6.20
N PHE A 300 -11.77 2.98 6.15
CA PHE A 300 -10.79 3.61 7.02
C PHE A 300 -11.43 4.65 7.94
N SER A 301 -12.67 4.43 8.38
CA SER A 301 -13.56 5.40 9.09
C SER A 301 -12.98 6.13 10.31
N GLU A 302 -11.77 5.79 10.72
CA GLU A 302 -10.90 6.55 11.63
C GLU A 302 -9.62 6.94 10.87
N VAL A 303 -9.70 7.96 10.01
CA VAL A 303 -8.56 8.30 9.14
C VAL A 303 -7.55 9.12 9.93
N VAL A 304 -6.43 8.47 10.23
CA VAL A 304 -5.06 8.99 10.08
C VAL A 304 -5.00 10.41 9.47
N ASP A 305 -4.85 11.44 10.32
CA ASP A 305 -4.65 12.85 9.94
C ASP A 305 -3.26 13.10 9.28
N LEU A 306 -2.96 12.39 8.21
CA LEU A 306 -1.76 12.61 7.41
C LEU A 306 -2.07 13.53 6.23
N HIS A 307 -1.32 14.62 6.15
CA HIS A 307 -1.35 15.51 5.00
C HIS A 307 -1.00 14.71 3.71
N PRO A 308 -1.67 14.93 2.57
CA PRO A 308 -1.42 14.17 1.34
C PRO A 308 0.06 14.15 0.90
N VAL A 309 0.77 15.26 1.11
CA VAL A 309 2.22 15.36 0.87
C VAL A 309 3.02 14.37 1.74
N ALA A 310 2.65 14.19 3.01
CA ALA A 310 3.32 13.24 3.89
C ALA A 310 3.11 11.79 3.40
N ILE A 311 1.92 11.47 2.90
CA ILE A 311 1.62 10.18 2.28
C ILE A 311 2.52 9.96 1.05
N ILE A 312 2.59 10.94 0.14
CA ILE A 312 3.43 10.86 -1.06
C ILE A 312 4.92 10.70 -0.69
N VAL A 313 5.42 11.50 0.26
CA VAL A 313 6.81 11.40 0.73
C VAL A 313 7.09 10.04 1.34
N ALA A 314 6.19 9.50 2.16
CA ALA A 314 6.34 8.17 2.74
C ALA A 314 6.36 7.07 1.67
N ILE A 315 5.47 7.14 0.68
CA ILE A 315 5.42 6.20 -0.45
C ILE A 315 6.73 6.23 -1.24
N LEU A 316 7.23 7.41 -1.59
CA LEU A 316 8.48 7.56 -2.33
C LEU A 316 9.68 7.05 -1.52
N PHE A 317 9.73 7.38 -0.23
CA PHE A 317 10.83 6.98 0.65
C PHE A 317 10.82 5.47 0.90
N PHE A 318 9.76 4.91 1.49
CA PHE A 318 9.70 3.49 1.83
C PHE A 318 9.62 2.61 0.58
N GLY A 319 8.88 3.04 -0.45
CA GLY A 319 8.81 2.36 -1.74
C GLY A 319 10.16 2.30 -2.46
N GLY A 320 10.98 3.34 -2.35
CA GLY A 320 12.35 3.34 -2.89
C GLY A 320 13.29 2.35 -2.20
N ILE A 321 13.09 2.07 -0.90
CA ILE A 321 13.98 1.19 -0.11
C ILE A 321 13.55 -0.29 -0.24
N TRP A 322 12.25 -0.60 -0.13
CA TRP A 322 11.75 -1.98 -0.06
C TRP A 322 10.86 -2.40 -1.22
N GLY A 323 10.70 -1.54 -2.24
CA GLY A 323 9.81 -1.80 -3.36
C GLY A 323 8.36 -1.94 -2.89
N PHE A 324 7.70 -3.01 -3.33
CA PHE A 324 6.29 -3.29 -3.04
C PHE A 324 5.95 -3.25 -1.55
N TRP A 325 6.78 -3.85 -0.69
CA TRP A 325 6.51 -3.90 0.75
C TRP A 325 6.57 -2.51 1.39
N GLY A 326 7.49 -1.67 0.91
CA GLY A 326 7.62 -0.29 1.38
C GLY A 326 6.41 0.57 0.99
N LEU A 327 5.86 0.37 -0.20
CA LEU A 327 4.64 1.04 -0.65
C LEU A 327 3.44 0.63 0.22
N PHE A 328 3.28 -0.68 0.49
CA PHE A 328 2.17 -1.20 1.28
C PHE A 328 2.17 -0.67 2.72
N PHE A 329 3.34 -0.65 3.37
CA PHE A 329 3.50 -0.23 4.76
C PHE A 329 3.80 1.28 4.93
N ALA A 330 3.90 2.05 3.85
CA ALA A 330 4.23 3.47 3.92
C ALA A 330 3.30 4.25 4.85
N ILE A 331 1.99 4.02 4.75
CA ILE A 331 0.98 4.72 5.55
C ILE A 331 1.03 4.29 7.03
N PRO A 332 1.00 2.99 7.38
CA PRO A 332 1.17 2.54 8.76
C PRO A 332 2.44 3.10 9.41
N ILE A 333 3.58 3.03 8.72
CA ILE A 333 4.85 3.52 9.27
C ILE A 333 4.81 5.04 9.43
N ALA A 334 4.30 5.77 8.44
CA ALA A 334 4.14 7.22 8.54
C ALA A 334 3.22 7.62 9.70
N THR A 335 2.18 6.84 9.97
CA THR A 335 1.25 7.04 11.10
C THR A 335 1.97 6.82 12.42
N VAL A 336 2.75 5.74 12.55
CA VAL A 336 3.56 5.47 13.76
C VAL A 336 4.60 6.57 13.99
N VAL A 337 5.28 7.02 12.93
CA VAL A 337 6.23 8.15 13.02
C VAL A 337 5.50 9.42 13.47
N GLN A 338 4.36 9.73 12.86
CA GLN A 338 3.57 10.90 13.23
C GLN A 338 3.06 10.82 14.68
N ALA A 339 2.55 9.66 15.12
CA ALA A 339 2.09 9.41 16.47
C ALA A 339 3.23 9.62 17.48
N THR A 340 4.42 9.07 17.18
CA THR A 340 5.62 9.23 18.00
C THR A 340 6.07 10.70 18.09
N LEU A 341 6.01 11.44 16.98
CA LEU A 341 6.32 12.87 16.95
C LEU A 341 5.27 13.72 17.70
N ARG A 342 3.99 13.33 17.66
CA ARG A 342 2.90 14.02 18.38
C ARG A 342 2.95 13.74 19.88
N SER A 343 3.22 12.50 20.28
CA SER A 343 3.37 12.10 21.68
C SER A 343 4.70 12.55 22.29
N TRP A 344 5.61 13.12 21.47
CA TRP A 344 6.84 13.71 21.97
C TRP A 344 6.50 14.83 22.96
N PRO A 345 6.99 14.77 24.22
CA PRO A 345 6.56 15.71 25.24
C PRO A 345 6.88 17.15 24.80
N ARG A 346 5.84 17.92 24.51
CA ARG A 346 5.96 19.37 24.35
C ARG A 346 6.25 19.89 25.74
N ALA A 347 7.46 20.41 25.95
CA ALA A 347 7.81 21.08 27.19
C ALA A 347 6.68 22.06 27.50
N ALA A 348 5.98 21.85 28.62
CA ALA A 348 5.03 22.82 29.13
C ALA A 348 5.79 24.13 29.25
N VAL A 349 5.48 25.09 28.40
CA VAL A 349 5.95 26.46 28.56
C VAL A 349 5.28 26.92 29.84
N LYS A 350 6.03 26.83 30.94
CA LYS A 350 5.66 27.36 32.24
C LYS A 350 5.50 28.86 32.03
N GLN A 351 4.26 29.34 31.96
CA GLN A 351 3.97 30.76 32.15
C GLN A 351 4.32 31.05 33.61
N GLU A 352 5.58 31.38 33.86
CA GLU A 352 5.99 31.99 35.12
C GLU A 352 5.48 33.43 35.10
N ASP A 353 4.38 33.64 35.83
CA ASP A 353 4.09 34.78 36.69
C ASP A 353 4.76 36.12 36.31
N VAL A 354 4.13 36.85 35.38
CA VAL A 354 4.20 38.32 35.38
C VAL A 354 3.08 38.81 36.29
N ASN A 355 3.21 38.60 37.59
CA ASN A 355 2.37 39.26 38.59
C ASN A 355 3.13 39.53 39.90
N ASP A 356 4.39 39.96 39.78
CA ASP A 356 5.10 40.65 40.87
C ASP A 356 5.54 42.01 40.34
N GLY A 357 4.72 43.03 40.61
CA GLY A 357 5.05 44.40 40.25
C GLY A 357 3.87 45.36 40.13
N VAL A 358 2.98 45.41 41.13
CA VAL A 358 2.20 46.64 41.40
C VAL A 358 2.15 46.87 42.91
N ASP A 359 3.09 47.71 43.32
CA ASP A 359 3.19 48.56 44.51
C ASP A 359 1.97 48.63 45.45
N ALA A 360 2.17 48.19 46.70
CA ALA A 360 1.41 48.66 47.84
C ALA A 360 2.16 49.86 48.46
N ASP A 361 1.69 51.07 48.15
CA ASP A 361 2.08 52.30 48.84
C ASP A 361 1.24 52.46 50.13
N PRO A 362 1.84 52.54 51.33
CA PRO A 362 1.11 52.75 52.56
C PRO A 362 1.16 54.22 52.97
N GLY A 363 0.06 54.95 52.81
CA GLY A 363 -0.36 55.91 53.82
C GLY A 363 -0.83 57.30 53.40
N VAL A 364 -1.87 57.72 54.12
CA VAL A 364 -2.21 59.07 54.63
C VAL A 364 -3.47 59.73 54.03
N GLN A 365 -4.51 59.74 54.88
CA GLN A 365 -5.46 60.83 55.26
C GLN A 365 -5.77 61.90 54.18
N VAL A 366 -7.02 62.24 53.85
CA VAL A 366 -8.15 62.73 54.68
C VAL A 366 -9.44 62.51 53.89
#